data_AF-A0A957MY68-F1
#
_entry.id   AF-A0A957MY68-F1
#
_cell.length_a   1.000
_cell.length_b   1.000
_cell.length_c   1.000
_cell.angle_alpha   90.00
_cell.angle_beta   90.00
_cell.angle_gamma   90.00
#
_symmetry.space_group_name_H-M   'P 1'
#
loop_
_entity.id
_entity.type
_entity.pdbx_description
1 polymer ?
#
loop_
_entity_poly.entity_id
_entity_poly.type
_entity_poly.pdbx_seq_one_letter_code
_entity_poly.pdbx_strand_id
1 'polypeptide(L)'
;MAERVAVPTVTTGQMKEVDRLMVESYGIELIQMMENAGRSLATLARAMLDGDVTDRPVVVLAGRGNNGGGGLVAARHLLNWGAWVQVVCSYPPEDYKGVPARQLAILQAMGAPLAWA
;
A
#
# COMPACT_ATOMS: atom_id res chain seq x y z
N MET A 1 32.08 2.86 -6.72
CA MET A 1 30.95 2.05 -6.23
C MET A 1 30.63 2.56 -4.84
N ALA A 2 29.41 3.02 -4.58
CA ALA A 2 29.05 3.52 -3.25
C ALA A 2 29.18 2.38 -2.22
N GLU A 3 29.82 2.66 -1.10
CA GLU A 3 29.92 1.74 0.03
C GLU A 3 28.50 1.33 0.46
N ARG A 4 28.23 0.03 0.53
CA ARG A 4 26.91 -0.46 0.93
C ARG A 4 26.73 -0.15 2.42
N VAL A 5 25.89 0.84 2.71
CA VAL A 5 25.46 1.13 4.08
C VAL A 5 24.71 -0.09 4.62
N ALA A 6 25.16 -0.60 5.77
CA ALA A 6 24.46 -1.67 6.46
C ALA A 6 23.14 -1.12 7.03
N VAL A 7 22.02 -1.73 6.63
CA VAL A 7 20.68 -1.39 7.15
C VAL A 7 20.30 -2.39 8.25
N PRO A 8 20.09 -1.96 9.51
CA PRO A 8 19.76 -2.86 10.59
C PRO A 8 18.34 -3.40 10.43
N THR A 9 18.09 -4.60 10.96
CA THR A 9 16.74 -5.13 11.12
C THR A 9 16.10 -4.57 12.40
N VAL A 10 14.78 -4.49 12.39
CA VAL A 10 13.99 -4.10 13.56
C VAL A 10 12.98 -5.20 13.91
N THR A 11 12.75 -5.40 15.20
CA THR A 11 11.69 -6.27 15.71
C THR A 11 10.32 -5.61 15.53
N THR A 12 9.24 -6.40 15.63
CA THR A 12 7.87 -5.88 15.63
C THR A 12 7.64 -4.84 16.73
N GLY A 13 8.24 -5.03 17.92
CA GLY A 13 8.14 -4.07 19.01
C GLY A 13 8.82 -2.75 18.68
N GLN A 14 10.01 -2.80 18.08
CA GLN A 14 10.73 -1.61 17.63
C GLN A 14 9.99 -0.89 16.50
N MET A 15 9.40 -1.62 15.55
CA MET A 15 8.64 -0.99 14.46
C MET A 15 7.39 -0.26 14.98
N LYS A 16 6.69 -0.82 15.98
CA LYS A 16 5.59 -0.12 16.66
C LYS A 16 6.04 1.17 17.33
N GLU A 17 7.23 1.17 17.92
CA GLU A 17 7.80 2.37 18.53
C GLU A 17 8.18 3.42 17.48
N VAL A 18 8.70 2.99 16.33
CA VAL A 18 8.93 3.89 15.18
C VAL A 18 7.61 4.54 14.76
N ASP A 19 6.54 3.75 14.57
CA ASP A 19 5.22 4.28 14.20
C ASP A 19 4.69 5.29 15.24
N ARG A 20 4.85 5.00 16.54
CA ARG A 20 4.47 5.92 17.62
C ARG A 20 5.24 7.23 17.54
N LEU A 21 6.56 7.17 17.40
CA LEU A 21 7.41 8.36 17.31
C LEU A 21 7.08 9.19 16.07
N MET A 22 6.82 8.55 14.92
CA MET A 22 6.41 9.26 13.69
C MET A 22 5.18 10.12 13.92
N VAL A 23 4.17 9.59 14.61
CA VAL A 23 2.94 10.33 14.89
C VAL A 23 3.15 11.37 15.99
N GLU A 24 3.66 10.96 17.15
CA GLU A 24 3.69 11.81 18.37
C GLU A 24 4.80 12.86 18.36
N SER A 25 5.97 12.53 17.81
CA SER A 25 7.15 13.41 17.85
C SER A 25 7.37 14.17 16.55
N TYR A 26 7.03 13.56 15.41
CA TYR A 26 7.31 14.14 14.09
C TYR A 26 6.05 14.63 13.36
N GLY A 27 4.86 14.35 13.87
CA GLY A 27 3.59 14.78 13.26
C GLY A 27 3.30 14.13 11.91
N ILE A 28 3.90 12.97 11.61
CA ILE A 28 3.67 12.21 10.39
C ILE A 28 2.59 11.17 10.69
N GLU A 29 1.39 11.40 10.16
CA GLU A 29 0.23 10.56 10.41
C GLU A 29 0.30 9.23 9.66
N LEU A 30 -0.38 8.21 10.20
CA LEU A 30 -0.46 6.87 9.60
C LEU A 30 -1.00 6.88 8.16
N ILE A 31 -1.92 7.79 7.83
CA ILE A 31 -2.42 7.93 6.45
C ILE A 31 -1.31 8.39 5.49
N GLN A 32 -0.43 9.30 5.90
CA GLN A 32 0.69 9.79 5.10
C GLN A 32 1.75 8.70 4.94
N MET A 33 2.05 7.97 6.02
CA MET A 33 2.98 6.84 5.99
C MET A 33 2.48 5.74 5.04
N MET A 34 1.19 5.37 5.13
CA MET A 34 0.59 4.36 4.26
C MET A 34 0.55 4.80 2.79
N GLU A 35 0.22 6.07 2.53
CA GLU A 35 0.26 6.63 1.18
C GLU A 35 1.66 6.50 0.57
N ASN A 36 2.68 6.85 1.35
CA ASN A 36 4.07 6.76 0.89
C ASN A 36 4.51 5.30 0.69
N ALA A 37 4.16 4.40 1.62
CA ALA A 37 4.47 2.99 1.51
C ALA A 37 3.83 2.34 0.27
N GLY A 38 2.55 2.59 0.03
CA GLY A 38 1.85 2.04 -1.13
C GLY A 38 2.32 2.63 -2.46
N ARG A 39 2.62 3.92 -2.53
CA ARG A 39 3.26 4.54 -3.71
C ARG A 39 4.63 3.90 -4.00
N SER A 40 5.41 3.62 -2.96
CA SER A 40 6.71 2.97 -3.08
C SER A 40 6.56 1.53 -3.57
N LEU A 41 5.56 0.80 -3.06
CA LEU A 41 5.20 -0.54 -3.53
C LEU A 41 4.78 -0.54 -5.00
N ALA A 42 3.92 0.38 -5.42
CA ALA A 42 3.54 0.54 -6.83
C ALA A 42 4.75 0.86 -7.71
N THR A 43 5.65 1.73 -7.25
CA THR A 43 6.88 2.10 -7.98
C THR A 43 7.79 0.89 -8.16
N LEU A 44 7.95 0.06 -7.12
CA LEU A 44 8.69 -1.19 -7.20
C LEU A 44 8.03 -2.17 -8.19
N ALA A 45 6.72 -2.35 -8.11
CA ALA A 45 5.97 -3.20 -9.04
C ALA A 45 6.15 -2.73 -10.49
N ARG A 46 6.09 -1.42 -10.74
CA ARG A 46 6.38 -0.83 -12.05
C ARG A 46 7.81 -1.12 -12.52
N ALA A 47 8.80 -1.01 -11.63
CA ALA A 47 10.18 -1.35 -11.97
C ALA A 47 10.37 -2.84 -12.31
N MET A 48 9.62 -3.73 -11.64
CA MET A 48 9.59 -5.16 -11.97
C MET A 48 8.91 -5.46 -13.31
N LEU A 49 8.13 -4.51 -13.83
CA LEU A 49 7.43 -4.58 -15.12
C LEU A 49 8.11 -3.69 -16.17
N ASP A 50 9.45 -3.65 -16.16
CA ASP A 50 10.28 -2.92 -17.13
C ASP A 50 10.05 -1.41 -17.19
N GLY A 51 9.48 -0.83 -16.12
CA GLY A 51 9.24 0.61 -16.02
C GLY A 51 7.98 1.11 -16.71
N ASP A 52 7.14 0.24 -17.26
CA ASP A 52 5.85 0.57 -17.87
C ASP A 52 4.78 -0.45 -17.51
N VAL A 53 3.71 0.03 -16.88
CA VAL A 53 2.59 -0.80 -16.42
C VAL A 53 1.35 -0.66 -17.30
N THR A 54 1.40 0.14 -18.35
CA THR A 54 0.26 0.34 -19.28
C THR A 54 -0.22 -1.01 -19.81
N ASP A 55 -1.52 -1.28 -19.67
CA ASP A 55 -2.19 -2.52 -20.06
C ASP A 55 -1.62 -3.81 -19.44
N ARG A 56 -0.74 -3.70 -18.43
CA ARG A 56 -0.21 -4.87 -17.71
C ARG A 56 -1.25 -5.37 -16.70
N PRO A 57 -1.56 -6.67 -16.70
CA PRO A 57 -2.47 -7.25 -15.70
C PRO A 57 -1.76 -7.35 -14.34
N VAL A 58 -2.41 -6.84 -13.28
CA VAL A 58 -1.92 -6.93 -11.90
C VAL A 58 -3.06 -7.37 -10.99
N VAL A 59 -2.78 -8.37 -10.14
CA VAL A 59 -3.70 -8.76 -9.05
C VAL A 59 -3.13 -8.28 -7.73
N VAL A 60 -3.92 -7.51 -6.98
CA VAL A 60 -3.57 -7.06 -5.62
C VAL A 60 -4.40 -7.83 -4.61
N LEU A 61 -3.75 -8.65 -3.81
CA LEU A 61 -4.37 -9.37 -2.70
C LEU A 61 -4.24 -8.53 -1.43
N ALA A 62 -5.34 -7.99 -0.92
CA ALA A 62 -5.35 -7.08 0.22
C ALA A 62 -6.13 -7.65 1.40
N GLY A 63 -5.51 -7.67 2.58
CA GLY A 63 -6.19 -7.94 3.84
C GLY A 63 -6.63 -6.66 4.56
N ARG A 64 -7.33 -6.80 5.69
CA ARG A 64 -7.86 -5.66 6.47
C ARG A 64 -6.82 -4.85 7.26
N GLY A 65 -5.57 -5.32 7.35
CA GLY A 65 -4.50 -4.69 8.13
C GLY A 65 -3.71 -3.63 7.37
N ASN A 66 -2.70 -3.04 8.02
CA ASN A 66 -1.87 -1.97 7.44
C ASN A 66 -1.17 -2.36 6.13
N ASN A 67 -0.67 -3.61 6.02
CA ASN A 67 -0.06 -4.10 4.79
C ASN A 67 -1.07 -4.15 3.64
N GLY A 68 -2.29 -4.59 3.91
CA GLY A 68 -3.36 -4.58 2.92
C GLY A 68 -3.73 -3.16 2.52
N GLY A 69 -3.81 -2.23 3.47
CA GLY A 69 -3.97 -0.80 3.17
C GLY A 69 -2.89 -0.24 2.24
N GLY A 70 -1.61 -0.60 2.45
CA GLY A 70 -0.52 -0.28 1.53
C GLY A 70 -0.71 -0.89 0.14
N GLY A 71 -1.20 -2.13 0.06
CA GLY A 71 -1.60 -2.77 -1.19
C GLY A 71 -2.74 -2.04 -1.91
N LEU A 72 -3.77 -1.60 -1.19
CA LEU A 72 -4.88 -0.80 -1.74
C LEU A 72 -4.38 0.53 -2.30
N VAL A 73 -3.47 1.21 -1.61
CA VAL A 73 -2.80 2.41 -2.14
C VAL A 73 -2.01 2.07 -3.40
N ALA A 74 -1.24 0.98 -3.40
CA ALA A 74 -0.47 0.57 -4.57
C ALA A 74 -1.37 0.28 -5.78
N ALA A 75 -2.50 -0.39 -5.57
CA ALA A 75 -3.52 -0.63 -6.59
C ALA A 75 -4.00 0.68 -7.23
N ARG A 76 -4.29 1.70 -6.40
CA ARG A 76 -4.71 3.02 -6.90
C ARG A 76 -3.65 3.69 -7.78
N HIS A 77 -2.38 3.66 -7.38
CA HIS A 77 -1.30 4.22 -8.19
C HIS A 77 -1.11 3.46 -9.50
N LEU A 78 -1.18 2.12 -9.47
CA LEU A 78 -1.06 1.29 -10.68
C LEU A 78 -2.21 1.53 -11.66
N LEU A 79 -3.46 1.63 -11.17
CA LEU A 79 -4.63 2.01 -11.98
C LEU A 79 -4.41 3.37 -12.65
N ASN A 80 -3.97 4.38 -11.87
CA ASN A 80 -3.69 5.72 -12.39
C ASN A 80 -2.55 5.76 -13.42
N TRP A 81 -1.69 4.74 -13.45
CA TRP A 81 -0.61 4.60 -14.43
C TRP A 81 -0.98 3.71 -15.62
N GLY A 82 -2.25 3.30 -15.74
CA GLY A 82 -2.75 2.55 -16.90
C GLY A 82 -2.66 1.03 -16.77
N ALA A 83 -2.32 0.49 -15.60
CA ALA A 83 -2.36 -0.96 -15.39
C ALA A 83 -3.80 -1.48 -15.30
N TRP A 84 -4.00 -2.72 -15.72
CA TRP A 84 -5.27 -3.44 -15.52
C TRP A 84 -5.22 -4.13 -14.16
N VAL A 85 -5.79 -3.49 -13.14
CA VAL A 85 -5.72 -3.97 -11.75
C VAL A 85 -7.03 -4.62 -11.32
N GLN A 86 -6.94 -5.86 -10.84
CA GLN A 86 -7.99 -6.51 -10.05
C GLN A 86 -7.55 -6.52 -8.58
N VAL A 87 -8.36 -5.94 -7.70
CA VAL A 87 -8.13 -6.03 -6.26
C VAL A 87 -8.99 -7.16 -5.69
N VAL A 88 -8.39 -8.04 -4.91
CA VAL A 88 -9.09 -9.10 -4.17
C VAL A 88 -8.90 -8.83 -2.68
N CYS A 89 -10.00 -8.51 -2.01
CA CYS A 89 -10.05 -8.25 -0.58
C CYS A 89 -10.38 -9.55 0.17
N SER A 90 -9.57 -9.94 1.16
CA SER A 90 -9.77 -11.20 1.91
C SER A 90 -10.76 -11.12 3.08
N TYR A 91 -11.46 -10.00 3.21
CA TYR A 91 -12.45 -9.71 4.25
C TYR A 91 -13.53 -8.80 3.64
N PRO A 92 -14.78 -8.82 4.12
CA PRO A 92 -15.81 -7.91 3.64
C PRO A 92 -15.49 -6.44 4.02
N PRO A 93 -16.05 -5.43 3.32
CA PRO A 93 -15.68 -4.04 3.50
C PRO A 93 -15.82 -3.52 4.94
N GLU A 94 -16.84 -3.96 5.67
CA GLU A 94 -17.14 -3.59 7.06
C GLU A 94 -16.07 -4.01 8.07
N ASP A 95 -15.23 -4.99 7.73
CA ASP A 95 -14.15 -5.48 8.59
C ASP A 95 -12.89 -4.61 8.49
N TYR A 96 -12.81 -3.75 7.46
CA TYR A 96 -11.74 -2.77 7.35
C TYR A 96 -12.02 -1.62 8.30
N LYS A 97 -11.00 -1.19 9.03
CA LYS A 97 -11.11 -0.09 10.00
C LYS A 97 -9.98 0.91 9.80
N GLY A 98 -10.19 2.14 10.26
CA GLY A 98 -9.17 3.20 10.24
C GLY A 98 -8.63 3.48 8.83
N VAL A 99 -7.30 3.54 8.71
CA VAL A 99 -6.61 3.93 7.48
C VAL A 99 -6.86 2.95 6.31
N PRO A 100 -6.75 1.61 6.47
CA PRO A 100 -7.12 0.67 5.40
C PRO A 100 -8.55 0.85 4.89
N ALA A 101 -9.53 1.10 5.76
CA ALA A 101 -10.92 1.34 5.36
C ALA A 101 -11.04 2.58 4.47
N ARG A 102 -10.32 3.65 4.82
CA ARG A 102 -10.29 4.87 4.01
C ARG A 102 -9.71 4.62 2.61
N GLN A 103 -8.65 3.81 2.51
CA GLN A 103 -8.06 3.47 1.21
C GLN A 103 -8.99 2.60 0.36
N LEU A 104 -9.68 1.65 0.98
CA LEU A 104 -10.71 0.85 0.32
C LEU A 104 -11.85 1.73 -0.20
N ALA A 105 -12.34 2.67 0.61
CA ALA A 105 -13.39 3.61 0.21
C ALA A 105 -12.99 4.51 -0.98
N ILE A 106 -11.72 4.92 -1.06
CA ILE A 106 -11.20 5.67 -2.22
C ILE A 106 -11.25 4.79 -3.48
N LEU A 107 -10.79 3.54 -3.41
CA LEU A 107 -10.86 2.62 -4.56
C LEU A 107 -12.31 2.36 -5.01
N GLN A 108 -13.23 2.21 -4.06
CA GLN A 108 -14.67 2.11 -4.36
C GLN A 108 -15.18 3.35 -5.10
N ALA A 109 -14.83 4.55 -4.62
CA ALA A 109 -15.22 5.81 -5.24
C ALA A 109 -14.61 6.01 -6.64
N MET A 110 -13.44 5.42 -6.91
CA MET A 110 -12.82 5.39 -8.23
C MET A 110 -13.48 4.40 -9.20
N GLY A 111 -14.41 3.55 -8.72
CA GLY A 111 -14.96 2.45 -9.51
C GLY A 111 -13.93 1.36 -9.83
N ALA A 112 -12.93 1.18 -8.96
CA ALA A 112 -11.90 0.16 -9.15
C ALA A 112 -12.52 -1.25 -9.19
N PRO A 113 -11.98 -2.20 -9.97
CA PRO A 113 -12.42 -3.59 -9.95
C PRO A 113 -12.08 -4.23 -8.60
N LEU A 114 -13.10 -4.46 -7.76
CA LEU A 114 -12.98 -5.08 -6.45
C LEU A 114 -13.68 -6.46 -6.46
N ALA A 115 -13.02 -7.45 -5.90
CA ALA A 115 -13.54 -8.77 -5.62
C ALA A 115 -13.27 -9.14 -4.16
N TRP A 116 -13.98 -10.14 -3.65
CA TRP A 116 -13.88 -10.62 -2.28
C TRP A 116 -13.53 -12.11 -2.31
N ALA A 117 -12.59 -12.53 -1.47
CA ALA A 117 -12.16 -13.93 -1.33
C ALA A 117 -12.47 -14.48 0.07
#